data_AF-A0AB38ZEF8-F1
#
_entry.id   AF-A0AB38ZEF8-F1
#
_cell.length_a   1.000
_cell.length_b   1.000
_cell.length_c   1.000
_cell.angle_alpha   90.00
_cell.angle_beta   90.00
_cell.angle_gamma   90.00
#
_symmetry.space_group_name_H-M   'P 1'
#
loop_
_entity.id
_entity.type
_entity.pdbx_description
1 polymer ?
#
loop_
_entity_poly.entity_id
_entity_poly.type
_entity_poly.pdbx_seq_one_letter_code
_entity_poly.pdbx_strand_id
1 'polypeptide(L)' 'MDFLKMLFFIALCIMMALGASGQNCIPRGNPCRGNARCCGMNACAGGRCVPTPGK' A
#
# COMPACT_ATOMS: atom_id res chain seq x y z
N MET A 1 19.38 21.73 -22.93
CA MET A 1 17.93 21.43 -22.87
C MET A 1 17.68 19.96 -22.50
N ASP A 2 18.59 19.06 -22.86
CA ASP A 2 18.46 17.61 -22.70
C ASP A 2 18.71 17.12 -21.26
N PHE A 3 19.71 17.68 -20.58
CA PHE A 3 20.01 17.33 -19.18
C PHE A 3 18.87 17.69 -18.23
N LEU A 4 18.19 18.82 -18.48
CA LEU A 4 17.02 19.25 -17.71
C LEU A 4 15.83 18.31 -17.92
N LYS A 5 15.61 17.81 -19.14
CA LYS A 5 14.59 16.78 -19.42
C LYS A 5 14.92 15.46 -18.73
N MET A 6 16.18 15.03 -18.73
CA MET A 6 16.62 13.80 -18.05
C MET A 6 16.37 13.89 -16.53
N LEU A 7 16.73 15.01 -15.90
CA LEU A 7 16.44 15.26 -14.48
C LEU A 7 14.94 15.23 -14.18
N PHE A 8 14.11 15.81 -15.04
CA PHE A 8 12.66 15.79 -14.90
C PHE A 8 12.08 14.37 -14.97
N PHE A 9 12.54 13.55 -15.93
CA PHE A 9 12.15 12.15 -16.04
C PHE A 9 12.58 11.32 -14.83
N ILE A 10 13.80 11.52 -14.34
CA ILE A 10 14.31 10.83 -13.15
C ILE A 10 13.47 11.22 -11.92
N ALA A 11 13.16 12.50 -11.73
CA ALA A 11 12.32 12.97 -10.64
C ALA A 11 10.90 12.37 -10.70
N LEU A 12 10.30 12.28 -11.90
CA LEU A 12 9.00 11.64 -12.13
C LEU A 12 9.02 10.15 -11.74
N CYS A 13 10.06 9.42 -12.14
CA CYS A 13 10.25 8.02 -11.76
C CYS A 13 10.40 7.83 -10.24
N ILE A 14 11.17 8.71 -9.59
CA ILE A 14 11.34 8.70 -8.13
C ILE A 14 10.01 8.95 -7.42
N MET A 15 9.23 9.94 -7.85
CA MET A 15 7.91 10.22 -7.27
C MET A 15 6.93 9.05 -7.42
N MET A 16 6.96 8.37 -8.58
CA MET A 16 6.14 7.19 -8.84
C MET A 16 6.54 5.99 -7.95
N ALA A 17 7.84 5.82 -7.72
CA ALA A 17 8.37 4.78 -6.84
C ALA A 17 8.04 5.06 -5.36
N LEU A 18 8.12 6.31 -4.90
CA LEU A 18 7.78 6.67 -3.52
C LEU A 18 6.28 6.54 -3.24
N GLY A 19 5.41 6.77 -4.23
CA GLY A 19 3.95 6.66 -4.09
C GLY A 19 3.44 5.23 -3.88
N ALA A 20 4.21 4.21 -4.29
CA ALA A 20 3.83 2.81 -4.14
C ALA A 20 4.00 2.27 -2.70
N SER A 21 4.69 3.02 -1.83
CA SER A 21 4.98 2.62 -0.44
C SER A 21 3.78 2.75 0.51
N GLY A 22 2.68 3.36 0.06
CA GLY A 22 1.63 3.87 0.94
C GLY A 22 0.61 2.85 1.44
N GLN A 23 0.31 1.77 0.70
CA GLN A 23 -0.82 0.90 1.04
C GLN A 23 -0.60 -0.56 0.61
N ASN A 24 0.50 -1.19 1.04
CA ASN A 24 0.55 -2.66 1.09
C ASN A 24 -0.34 -3.18 2.24
N CYS A 25 -1.59 -2.73 2.24
CA CYS A 25 -2.60 -3.18 3.17
C CYS A 25 -3.85 -3.60 2.40
N ILE A 26 -4.48 -4.65 2.89
CA ILE A 26 -5.67 -5.23 2.29
C ILE A 26 -6.89 -4.49 2.86
N PRO A 27 -7.77 -3.93 2.00
CA PRO A 27 -8.96 -3.24 2.47
C PRO A 27 -9.91 -4.20 3.22
N ARG A 28 -10.78 -3.64 4.05
CA ARG A 28 -11.79 -4.42 4.78
C ARG A 28 -12.65 -5.23 3.82
N GLY A 29 -12.96 -6.47 4.17
CA GLY A 29 -13.77 -7.39 3.36
C GLY A 29 -12.99 -8.11 2.26
N ASN A 30 -11.82 -7.60 1.87
CA ASN A 30 -10.98 -8.28 0.89
C ASN A 30 -10.34 -9.55 1.47
N PRO A 31 -10.08 -10.55 0.61
CA PRO A 31 -9.43 -11.78 1.02
C PRO A 31 -8.01 -11.51 1.51
N CYS A 32 -7.62 -12.22 2.57
CA CYS A 32 -6.30 -12.13 3.17
C CYS A 32 -5.83 -13.53 3.59
N ARG A 33 -4.52 -13.72 3.75
CA ARG A 33 -3.93 -14.97 4.21
C ARG A 33 -2.77 -14.71 5.17
N GLY A 34 -2.67 -15.55 6.20
CA GLY A 34 -1.57 -15.49 7.17
C GLY A 34 -1.44 -14.12 7.82
N ASN A 35 -0.22 -13.58 7.84
CA ASN A 35 0.13 -12.32 8.50
C ASN A 35 -0.05 -11.09 7.60
N ALA A 36 -1.00 -11.14 6.66
CA ALA A 36 -1.25 -10.04 5.74
C ALA A 36 -1.69 -8.77 6.50
N ARG A 37 -1.10 -7.62 6.14
CA ARG A 37 -1.50 -6.33 6.69
C ARG A 37 -2.88 -5.97 6.17
N CYS A 38 -3.89 -5.93 7.03
CA CYS A 38 -5.17 -5.30 6.71
C CYS A 38 -5.08 -3.78 6.97
N CYS A 39 -5.76 -2.95 6.18
CA CYS A 39 -5.73 -1.51 6.37
C CYS A 39 -6.47 -1.10 7.65
N GLY A 40 -5.96 -0.10 8.38
CA GLY A 40 -6.60 0.42 9.60
C GLY A 40 -6.59 -0.56 10.78
N MET A 41 -7.60 -0.50 11.65
CA MET A 41 -7.78 -1.41 12.79
C MET A 41 -8.51 -2.71 12.38
N ASN A 42 -8.05 -3.31 11.29
CA ASN A 42 -8.56 -4.60 10.80
C ASN A 42 -7.49 -5.68 10.97
N ALA A 43 -7.93 -6.91 11.18
CA ALA A 43 -7.09 -8.10 11.24
C ALA A 43 -7.54 -9.12 10.20
N CYS A 44 -6.62 -9.96 9.74
CA CYS A 44 -6.96 -11.07 8.86
C CYS A 44 -7.57 -12.22 9.69
N ALA A 45 -8.88 -12.42 9.61
CA ALA A 45 -9.58 -13.51 10.30
C ALA A 45 -10.57 -14.19 9.34
N GLY A 46 -10.63 -15.53 9.38
CA GLY A 46 -11.49 -16.30 8.48
C GLY A 46 -11.17 -16.10 6.99
N GLY A 47 -9.93 -15.71 6.67
CA GLY A 47 -9.50 -15.43 5.29
C GLY A 47 -9.94 -14.07 4.74
N ARG A 48 -10.46 -13.16 5.57
CA ARG A 48 -10.82 -11.79 5.18
C ARG A 48 -10.35 -10.76 6.19
N CYS A 49 -10.12 -9.55 5.72
CA CYS A 49 -9.85 -8.43 6.61
C CYS A 49 -11.13 -7.99 7.30
N VAL A 50 -11.18 -8.18 8.62
CA VAL A 50 -12.33 -7.85 9.48
C VAL A 50 -11.89 -6.91 10.60
N PRO A 51 -12.80 -6.13 11.21
CA PRO A 51 -12.47 -5.28 12.35
C PRO A 51 -11.90 -6.11 13.49
N THR A 52 -10.82 -5.65 14.12
CA THR A 52 -10.31 -6.30 15.32
C THR A 52 -11.31 -6.12 16.46
N PRO A 53 -11.87 -7.20 17.05
CA PRO A 53 -12.76 -7.07 18.18
C PRO A 53 -11.95 -6.66 19.40
N GLY A 54 -12.18 -5.46 19.94
CA GLY A 54 -11.60 -5.04 21.23
C GLY A 54 -10.91 -3.67 21.29
N LYS A 55 -11.39 -2.65 20.57
CA LYS A 55 -11.19 -1.26 20.96
C LYS A 55 -12.46 -0.45 20.73
#